data_AF-A0A0X3QAZ0-F1
#
_entry.id   AF-A0A0X3QAZ0-F1
#
_cell.length_a   1.000
_cell.length_b   1.000
_cell.length_c   1.000
_cell.angle_alpha   90.00
_cell.angle_beta   90.00
_cell.angle_gamma   90.00
#
_symmetry.space_group_name_H-M   'P 1'
#
loop_
_entity.id
_entity.type
_entity.pdbx_description
1 polymer ?
#
loop_
_entity_poly.entity_id
_entity_poly.type
_entity_poly.pdbx_seq_one_letter_code
_entity_poly.pdbx_strand_id
1 'polypeptide(L)'
;SSFKDPMDQLARWQEFLQDFDFDCQFRPGHKHGNADALSRLPQSDGLMTDSTTTSINAITASEPIRHTWSISQSSDPNTETIYRHLTRGLPKPTERDMQGTSLRTHLLLH
;
A
#
# COMPACT_ATOMS: atom_id res chain seq x y z
N SER A 1 -14.66 1.38 22.50
CA SER A 1 -13.81 2.57 22.66
C SER A 1 -14.71 3.78 22.51
N SER A 2 -14.84 4.60 23.56
CA SER A 2 -15.73 5.77 23.51
C SER A 2 -15.20 6.77 22.47
N PHE A 3 -16.07 7.25 21.57
CA PHE A 3 -15.77 8.36 20.67
C PHE A 3 -15.46 9.60 21.52
N LYS A 4 -14.19 9.75 21.86
CA LYS A 4 -13.66 10.94 22.52
C LYS A 4 -13.93 12.12 21.60
N ASP A 5 -14.39 13.21 22.19
CA ASP A 5 -14.93 14.43 21.57
C ASP A 5 -14.50 14.63 20.10
N PRO A 6 -15.43 14.78 19.13
CA PRO A 6 -15.07 15.04 17.72
C PRO A 6 -14.09 16.21 17.55
N MET A 7 -14.09 17.17 18.48
CA MET A 7 -13.14 18.29 18.50
C MET A 7 -11.71 17.84 18.82
N ASP A 8 -11.51 16.82 19.67
CA ASP A 8 -10.20 16.26 20.00
C ASP A 8 -9.58 15.54 18.79
N GLN A 9 -10.40 14.93 17.93
CA GLN A 9 -9.91 14.31 16.70
C GLN A 9 -9.51 15.37 15.68
N LEU A 10 -10.33 16.41 15.51
CA LEU A 10 -10.01 17.51 14.61
C LEU A 10 -8.73 18.24 15.02
N ALA A 11 -8.57 18.55 16.31
CA ALA A 11 -7.39 19.22 16.83
C ALA A 11 -6.10 18.43 16.56
N ARG A 12 -6.11 17.11 16.79
CA ARG A 12 -4.96 16.24 16.50
C ARG A 12 -4.61 16.20 15.02
N TRP A 13 -5.62 16.12 14.14
CA TRP A 13 -5.36 16.13 12.70
C TRP A 13 -4.87 17.50 12.23
N GLN A 14 -5.36 18.59 12.80
CA GLN A 14 -4.88 19.94 12.51
C GLN A 14 -3.41 20.11 12.93
N GLU A 15 -3.04 19.66 14.12
CA GLU A 15 -1.65 19.66 14.60
C GLU A 15 -0.73 18.82 13.71
N PHE A 16 -1.19 17.66 13.23
CA PHE A 16 -0.40 16.83 12.33
C PHE A 16 -0.26 17.43 10.92
N LEU A 17 -1.34 18.00 10.38
CA LEU A 17 -1.37 18.53 9.02
C LEU A 17 -0.57 19.83 8.88
N GLN A 18 -0.33 20.57 9.97
CA GLN A 18 0.45 21.81 9.94
C GLN A 18 1.91 21.61 9.49
N ASP A 19 2.43 20.39 9.61
CA ASP A 19 3.79 20.04 9.19
C ASP A 19 3.93 19.91 7.66
N PHE A 20 2.82 20.00 6.92
CA PHE A 20 2.77 19.82 5.47
C PHE A 20 2.25 21.07 4.78
N ASP A 21 2.78 21.36 3.60
CA ASP A 21 2.23 22.34 2.67
C ASP A 21 1.20 21.63 1.76
N PHE A 22 -0.08 21.98 1.90
CA PHE A 22 -1.16 21.31 1.17
C PHE A 22 -2.30 22.26 0.79
N ASP A 23 -2.95 21.94 -0.32
CA ASP A 23 -4.16 22.63 -0.79
C ASP A 23 -5.39 21.71 -0.69
N CYS A 24 -6.47 22.24 -0.12
CA CYS A 24 -7.77 21.58 -0.12
C CYS A 24 -8.44 21.72 -1.49
N GLN A 25 -8.52 20.63 -2.26
CA GLN A 25 -9.18 20.60 -3.57
C GLN A 25 -10.37 19.64 -3.60
N PHE A 26 -11.52 20.12 -4.09
CA PHE A 26 -12.67 19.25 -4.36
C PHE A 26 -12.40 18.34 -5.57
N ARG A 27 -12.73 17.06 -5.44
CA ARG A 27 -12.69 16.08 -6.54
C ARG A 27 -14.05 15.39 -6.68
N PRO A 28 -14.67 15.39 -7.88
CA PRO A 28 -15.88 14.61 -8.14
C PRO A 28 -15.66 13.11 -7.85
N GLY A 29 -16.69 12.42 -7.36
CA GLY A 29 -16.59 11.03 -6.88
C GLY A 29 -15.96 10.03 -7.87
N HIS A 30 -16.20 10.18 -9.18
CA HIS A 30 -15.56 9.31 -10.18
C HIS A 30 -14.03 9.41 -10.22
N LYS A 31 -13.44 10.52 -9.77
CA LYS A 31 -11.99 10.71 -9.62
C LYS A 31 -11.45 10.12 -8.32
N HIS A 32 -12.33 9.62 -7.44
CA HIS A 32 -11.99 9.00 -6.16
C HIS A 32 -11.95 7.47 -6.24
N GLY A 33 -12.08 6.86 -7.42
CA GLY A 33 -12.25 5.41 -7.59
C GLY A 33 -11.24 4.54 -6.82
N ASN A 34 -9.96 4.92 -6.79
CA ASN A 34 -8.95 4.19 -6.02
C ASN A 34 -9.21 4.27 -4.50
N ALA A 35 -9.45 5.47 -3.98
CA ALA A 35 -9.70 5.68 -2.55
C ALA A 35 -11.06 5.08 -2.11
N ASP A 36 -12.08 5.19 -2.96
CA ASP A 36 -13.39 4.55 -2.74
C ASP A 36 -13.27 3.03 -2.71
N ALA A 37 -12.49 2.43 -3.62
CA ALA A 37 -12.28 0.99 -3.63
C ALA A 37 -11.53 0.51 -2.38
N LEU A 38 -10.47 1.22 -1.97
CA LEU A 38 -9.69 0.87 -0.78
C LEU A 38 -10.46 1.06 0.52
N SER A 39 -11.22 2.15 0.67
CA SER A 39 -12.01 2.43 1.87
C SER A 39 -13.18 1.48 2.10
N ARG A 40 -13.67 0.84 1.02
CA ARG A 40 -14.76 -0.15 1.05
C ARG A 40 -14.26 -1.58 1.22
N LEU A 41 -12.94 -1.80 1.31
CA LEU A 41 -12.42 -3.15 1.57
C LEU A 41 -13.00 -3.66 2.90
N PRO A 42 -13.56 -4.88 2.92
CA PRO A 42 -14.11 -5.44 4.15
C PRO A 42 -12.99 -5.49 5.19
N GLN A 43 -13.22 -4.84 6.33
CA GLN A 43 -12.30 -4.98 7.46
C GLN A 43 -12.36 -6.44 7.89
N SER A 44 -11.20 -7.10 7.95
CA SER A 44 -11.09 -8.45 8.50
C SER A 44 -11.44 -8.37 9.99
N ASP A 45 -12.70 -8.53 10.31
CA ASP A 45 -13.19 -8.45 11.68
C ASP A 45 -12.79 -9.72 12.42
N GLY A 46 -11.62 -9.67 13.07
CA GLY A 46 -11.30 -10.33 14.35
C GLY A 46 -11.33 -11.85 14.49
N LEU A 47 -11.98 -12.64 13.64
CA LEU A 47 -12.11 -14.09 13.80
C LEU A 47 -12.30 -14.76 12.44
N MET A 48 -11.20 -15.15 11.80
CA MET A 48 -11.00 -16.54 11.36
C MET A 48 -9.55 -16.66 10.88
N THR A 49 -8.79 -17.42 11.66
CA THR A 49 -7.61 -18.14 11.21
C THR A 49 -8.03 -19.12 10.11
N ASP A 50 -8.07 -18.67 8.87
CA ASP A 50 -7.46 -19.47 7.80
C ASP A 50 -7.01 -18.55 6.68
N SER A 51 -5.87 -18.90 6.11
CA SER A 51 -5.07 -18.12 5.17
C SER A 51 -5.82 -17.79 3.88
N THR A 52 -6.74 -16.82 3.91
CA THR A 52 -7.21 -16.13 2.70
C THR A 52 -7.06 -14.64 2.90
N THR A 53 -5.81 -14.20 3.08
CA THR A 53 -5.39 -12.86 2.70
C THR A 53 -6.05 -12.57 1.35
N THR A 54 -7.02 -11.66 1.30
CA THR A 54 -7.53 -11.17 0.01
C THR A 54 -6.36 -10.46 -0.64
N SER A 55 -5.61 -11.24 -1.41
CA SER A 55 -4.33 -10.87 -1.96
C SER A 55 -4.65 -9.97 -3.15
N ILE A 56 -4.74 -8.68 -2.89
CA ILE A 56 -4.71 -7.66 -3.94
C ILE A 56 -3.27 -7.67 -4.47
N ASN A 57 -2.94 -8.69 -5.26
CA ASN A 57 -1.57 -8.99 -5.66
C ASN A 57 -1.13 -8.22 -6.91
N ALA A 58 -2.06 -7.59 -7.65
CA ALA A 58 -1.68 -6.78 -8.79
C ALA A 58 -2.80 -5.83 -9.23
N ILE A 59 -2.44 -4.57 -9.45
CA ILE A 59 -3.21 -3.66 -10.30
C ILE A 59 -2.81 -3.97 -11.75
N THR A 60 -3.72 -4.51 -12.55
CA THR A 60 -3.47 -4.74 -13.98
C THR A 60 -3.57 -3.41 -14.72
N ALA A 61 -2.46 -2.66 -14.81
CA ALA A 61 -2.34 -1.51 -15.71
C ALA A 61 -2.45 -1.96 -17.17
N SER A 62 -2.75 -1.11 -18.15
CA SER A 62 -2.67 -1.46 -19.59
C SER A 62 -1.24 -1.31 -20.13
N GLU A 63 -0.97 -1.81 -21.34
CA GLU A 63 0.20 -1.31 -22.08
C GLU A 63 -0.03 0.16 -22.47
N PRO A 64 1.01 1.01 -22.51
CA PRO A 64 2.45 0.76 -22.27
C PRO A 64 2.89 0.93 -20.80
N ILE A 65 1.94 1.21 -19.89
CA ILE A 65 2.21 1.55 -18.49
C ILE A 65 2.83 0.34 -17.76
N ARG A 66 2.30 -0.87 -18.00
CA ARG A 66 2.87 -2.12 -17.45
C ARG A 66 4.33 -2.30 -17.81
N HIS A 67 4.71 -2.12 -19.07
CA HIS A 67 6.09 -2.26 -19.50
C HIS A 67 7.02 -1.26 -18.78
N THR A 68 6.59 -0.01 -18.67
CA THR A 68 7.34 1.03 -17.96
C THR A 68 7.54 0.68 -16.49
N TRP A 69 6.47 0.25 -15.81
CA TRP A 69 6.54 -0.15 -14.39
C TRP A 69 7.38 -1.40 -14.19
N SER A 70 7.28 -2.38 -15.08
CA SER A 70 8.10 -3.58 -15.06
C SER A 70 9.59 -3.24 -15.10
N ILE A 71 9.99 -2.34 -15.99
CA ILE A 71 11.39 -1.89 -16.09
C ILE A 71 11.80 -1.22 -14.78
N SER A 72 11.06 -0.20 -14.33
CA SER A 72 11.39 0.54 -13.12
C SER A 72 11.55 -0.37 -11.91
N GLN A 73 10.59 -1.28 -11.69
CA GLN A 73 10.62 -2.22 -10.56
C GLN A 73 11.74 -3.26 -10.68
N SER A 74 12.06 -3.72 -11.90
CA SER A 74 13.18 -4.65 -12.13
C SER A 74 14.55 -4.04 -11.87
N SER A 75 14.68 -2.71 -11.93
CA SER A 75 15.92 -1.98 -11.68
C SER A 75 15.97 -1.28 -10.31
N ASP A 76 14.89 -1.34 -9.54
CA ASP A 76 14.77 -0.63 -8.27
C ASP A 76 15.45 -1.44 -7.15
N PRO A 77 16.48 -0.87 -6.46
CA PRO A 77 17.27 -1.60 -5.46
C PRO A 77 16.47 -2.14 -4.27
N ASN A 78 15.29 -1.57 -4.01
CA ASN A 78 14.43 -2.00 -2.92
C ASN A 78 13.44 -3.07 -3.40
N THR A 79 12.81 -2.86 -4.53
CA THR A 79 11.68 -3.69 -4.95
C THR A 79 12.05 -4.80 -5.94
N GLU A 80 13.25 -4.80 -6.52
CA GLU A 80 13.68 -5.79 -7.51
C GLU A 80 13.53 -7.23 -7.02
N THR A 81 14.01 -7.56 -5.82
CA THR A 81 13.93 -8.93 -5.29
C THR A 81 12.47 -9.38 -5.12
N ILE A 82 11.62 -8.51 -4.58
CA ILE A 82 10.19 -8.80 -4.39
C ILE A 82 9.53 -8.97 -5.77
N TYR A 83 9.78 -8.04 -6.70
CA TYR A 83 9.24 -8.06 -8.06
C TYR A 83 9.63 -9.33 -8.82
N ARG A 84 10.90 -9.75 -8.72
CA ARG A 84 11.41 -10.98 -9.32
C ARG A 84 10.70 -12.22 -8.78
N HIS A 85 10.46 -12.28 -7.48
CA HIS A 85 9.79 -13.44 -6.88
C HIS A 85 8.32 -13.50 -7.31
N LEU A 86 7.62 -12.36 -7.32
CA LEU A 86 6.23 -12.28 -7.79
C LEU A 86 6.08 -12.68 -9.25
N THR A 87 6.89 -12.11 -10.14
CA THR A 87 6.80 -12.36 -11.59
C THR A 87 7.18 -13.79 -11.98
N ARG A 88 8.05 -14.43 -11.21
CA ARG A 88 8.47 -15.83 -11.43
C ARG A 88 7.64 -16.85 -10.66
N GLY A 89 6.64 -16.41 -9.88
CA GLY A 89 5.84 -17.30 -9.02
C GLY A 89 6.67 -18.04 -7.97
N LEU A 90 7.78 -17.44 -7.52
CA LEU A 90 8.64 -18.00 -6.50
C LEU A 90 8.03 -17.78 -5.10
N PRO A 91 8.40 -18.59 -4.11
CA PRO A 91 8.01 -18.34 -2.72
C PRO A 91 8.49 -16.96 -2.26
N LYS A 92 7.82 -16.45 -1.22
CA LYS A 92 8.15 -15.17 -0.57
C LYS A 92 9.66 -15.08 -0.30
N PRO A 93 10.32 -13.96 -0.63
CA PRO A 93 11.75 -13.80 -0.37
C PRO A 93 12.06 -14.02 1.11
N THR A 94 13.15 -14.72 1.39
CA THR A 94 13.64 -14.87 2.75
C THR A 94 14.35 -13.60 3.21
N GLU A 95 14.56 -13.45 4.52
CA GLU A 95 15.35 -12.34 5.07
C GLU A 95 16.77 -12.31 4.49
N ARG A 96 17.34 -13.48 4.16
CA ARG A 96 18.62 -13.60 3.47
C ARG A 96 18.56 -13.03 2.05
N ASP A 97 17.49 -13.30 1.31
CA ASP A 97 17.31 -12.81 -0.07
C ASP A 97 17.13 -11.28 -0.13
N MET A 98 16.69 -10.68 0.97
CA MET A 98 16.50 -9.22 1.11
C MET A 98 17.73 -8.50 1.68
N GLN A 99 18.82 -9.20 1.95
CA GLN A 99 20.06 -8.60 2.46
C GLN A 99 20.56 -7.50 1.51
N GLY A 100 20.77 -6.30 2.05
CA GLY A 100 21.21 -5.12 1.29
C GLY A 100 20.09 -4.21 0.79
N THR A 101 18.82 -4.59 0.99
CA THR A 101 17.67 -3.70 0.74
C THR A 101 17.41 -2.77 1.93
N SER A 102 16.69 -1.66 1.71
CA SER A 102 16.40 -0.73 2.80
C SER A 102 15.51 -1.34 3.89
N LEU A 103 15.56 -0.79 5.11
CA LEU A 103 14.68 -1.19 6.23
C LEU A 103 13.20 -1.12 5.84
N ARG A 104 12.79 -0.13 5.04
CA ARG A 104 11.41 -0.01 4.55
C ARG A 104 11.00 -1.17 3.67
N THR A 105 11.95 -1.73 2.93
CA THR A 105 11.71 -2.87 2.06
C THR A 105 11.45 -4.14 2.86
N HIS A 106 12.16 -4.31 3.99
CA HIS A 106 11.91 -5.44 4.90
C HIS A 106 10.49 -5.42 5.47
N LEU A 107 9.85 -4.25 5.60
CA LEU A 107 8.44 -4.16 6.02
C LEU A 107 7.47 -4.75 5.00
N LEU A 108 7.86 -4.84 3.72
CA LEU A 108 7.04 -5.48 2.67
C LEU A 108 7.04 -7.01 2.78
N LEU A 109 7.86 -7.59 3.66
CA LEU A 109 7.86 -9.01 3.99
C LEU A 109 6.86 -9.39 5.09
N HIS A 110 6.03 -8.48 5.60
CA HIS A 110 5.04 -8.79 6.64
C HIS A 110 3.64 -8.50 6.16
#